data_AF-A0A0H2RNH5-F1
#
_entry.id   AF-A0A0H2RNH5-F1
#
_cell.length_a   1.000
_cell.length_b   1.000
_cell.length_c   1.000
_cell.angle_alpha   90.00
_cell.angle_beta   90.00
_cell.angle_gamma   90.00
#
_symmetry.space_group_name_H-M   'P 1'
#
loop_
_entity.id
_entity.type
_entity.pdbx_description
1 polymer ?
#
loop_
_entity_poly.entity_id
_entity_poly.type
_entity_poly.pdbx_seq_one_letter_code
_entity_poly.pdbx_strand_id
1 'polypeptide(L)'
;MDVDSKPYKVAKYTLISCLAGGSLTATYEWTRAYRSAFKDARSAKVNGTENARTFQGPLGGTKTRGPILLLAGSAALNSGFIAFGFFSLREYLISPTLQGLRATSEDFRADRVTWSDLRMKNVIDSSIAGAMVGAAINAFKRGAAGMPAGAITAGIACSLVQVIVNEANIQRVKYASSLPGAIITPSRQDGSTESHPTHQSVSEAKPKKSFLDHALRMIGVSRATDEEYLQKLKVQRERLLRRIDELEKEESETFSEDSISEDKTNS
;
A
#
# COMPACT_ATOMS: atom_id res chain seq x y z
N MET A 1 23.56 11.97 -37.93
CA MET A 1 22.26 12.66 -38.11
C MET A 1 21.52 12.57 -36.78
N ASP A 2 21.77 13.51 -35.88
CA ASP A 2 21.09 13.62 -34.58
C ASP A 2 19.80 14.40 -34.79
N VAL A 3 18.68 13.68 -34.79
CA VAL A 3 17.35 14.31 -34.87
C VAL A 3 16.98 14.81 -33.49
N ASP A 4 16.90 16.13 -33.43
CA ASP A 4 16.53 17.03 -32.34
C ASP A 4 15.41 16.50 -31.41
N SER A 5 15.79 15.80 -30.34
CA SER A 5 14.85 15.26 -29.33
C SER A 5 14.48 16.27 -28.23
N LYS A 6 14.90 17.53 -28.37
CA LYS A 6 14.71 18.59 -27.37
C LYS A 6 13.26 19.10 -27.23
N PRO A 7 12.43 19.25 -28.29
CA PRO A 7 11.10 19.87 -28.14
C PRO A 7 10.10 18.97 -27.40
N TYR A 8 10.23 17.64 -27.51
CA TYR A 8 9.34 16.68 -26.84
C TYR A 8 9.52 16.63 -25.32
N LYS A 9 10.70 16.96 -24.80
CA LYS A 9 10.91 17.05 -23.35
C LYS A 9 10.21 18.28 -22.80
N VAL A 10 10.35 19.44 -23.45
CA VAL A 10 9.74 20.70 -22.99
C VAL A 10 8.21 20.60 -22.99
N ALA A 11 7.60 20.03 -24.04
CA ALA A 11 6.15 19.86 -24.11
C ALA A 11 5.58 18.96 -23.00
N LYS A 12 6.30 17.91 -22.60
CA LYS A 12 5.87 17.04 -21.48
C LYS A 12 5.89 17.76 -20.14
N TYR A 13 6.92 18.57 -19.86
CA TYR A 13 6.99 19.32 -18.60
C TYR A 13 5.95 20.44 -18.53
N THR A 14 5.62 21.08 -19.64
CA THR A 14 4.57 22.10 -19.70
C THR A 14 3.18 21.52 -19.50
N LEU A 15 2.89 20.33 -20.04
CA LEU A 15 1.58 19.69 -19.88
C LEU A 15 1.36 19.19 -18.44
N ILE A 16 2.43 18.68 -17.80
CA ILE A 16 2.42 18.29 -16.38
C ILE A 16 2.28 19.51 -15.47
N SER A 17 2.94 20.63 -15.78
CA SER A 17 2.83 21.85 -14.98
C SER A 17 1.46 22.54 -15.13
N CYS A 18 0.86 22.50 -16.32
CA CYS A 18 -0.51 23.01 -16.53
C CYS A 18 -1.57 22.16 -15.82
N LEU A 19 -1.43 20.82 -15.83
CA LEU A 19 -2.35 19.94 -15.08
C LEU A 19 -2.20 20.11 -13.58
N ALA A 20 -0.96 20.20 -13.06
CA ALA A 20 -0.72 20.48 -11.65
C ALA A 20 -1.25 21.86 -11.24
N GLY A 21 -1.02 22.89 -12.06
CA GLY A 21 -1.49 24.26 -11.84
C GLY A 21 -3.02 24.36 -11.82
N GLY A 22 -3.71 23.76 -12.80
CA GLY A 22 -5.18 23.76 -12.84
C GLY A 22 -5.80 23.04 -11.65
N SER A 23 -5.20 21.93 -11.21
CA SER A 23 -5.66 21.15 -10.06
C SER A 23 -5.47 21.88 -8.73
N LEU A 24 -4.34 22.57 -8.57
CA LEU A 24 -4.04 23.37 -7.38
C LEU A 24 -4.90 24.62 -7.28
N THR A 25 -5.18 25.29 -8.41
CA THR A 25 -6.09 26.42 -8.44
C THR A 25 -7.51 25.98 -8.08
N ALA A 26 -7.97 24.83 -8.60
CA ALA A 26 -9.28 24.28 -8.25
C ALA A 26 -9.39 23.91 -6.76
N THR A 27 -8.36 23.30 -6.18
CA THR A 27 -8.36 22.98 -4.73
C THR A 27 -8.20 24.22 -3.85
N TYR A 28 -7.49 25.25 -4.30
CA TYR A 28 -7.39 26.53 -3.59
C TYR A 28 -8.72 27.29 -3.58
N GLU A 29 -9.37 27.44 -4.74
CA GLU A 29 -10.71 28.03 -4.86
C GLU A 29 -11.73 27.28 -4.02
N TRP A 30 -11.68 25.94 -4.02
CA TRP A 30 -12.55 25.10 -3.20
C TRP A 30 -12.32 25.32 -1.69
N THR A 31 -11.05 25.41 -1.26
CA THR A 31 -10.70 25.65 0.15
C THR A 31 -11.11 27.07 0.59
N ARG A 32 -11.00 28.05 -0.30
CA ARG A 32 -11.42 29.44 -0.06
C ARG A 32 -12.94 29.53 0.10
N ALA A 33 -13.70 28.90 -0.80
CA ALA A 33 -15.16 28.85 -0.74
C ALA A 33 -15.67 28.13 0.52
N TYR A 34 -14.99 27.07 0.96
CA TYR A 34 -15.34 26.37 2.19
C TYR A 34 -15.13 27.25 3.44
N ARG A 35 -14.07 28.07 3.44
CA ARG A 35 -13.76 28.96 4.56
C ARG A 35 -14.75 30.14 4.67
N SER A 36 -15.24 30.67 3.55
CA SER A 36 -16.29 31.70 3.58
C SER A 36 -17.60 31.12 4.12
N ALA A 37 -18.03 29.96 3.62
CA ALA A 37 -19.23 29.28 4.12
C ALA A 37 -19.18 29.00 5.62
N PHE A 38 -18.00 28.64 6.16
CA PHE A 38 -17.83 28.40 7.59
C PHE A 38 -17.88 29.68 8.43
N LYS A 39 -17.36 30.81 7.92
CA LYS A 39 -17.48 32.11 8.58
C LYS A 39 -18.93 32.56 8.64
N ASP A 40 -19.68 32.39 7.56
CA ASP A 40 -21.09 32.78 7.49
C ASP A 40 -21.93 31.94 8.47
N ALA A 41 -21.67 30.64 8.55
CA ALA A 41 -22.31 29.75 9.52
C ALA A 41 -21.98 30.13 10.98
N ARG A 42 -20.76 30.63 11.25
CA ARG A 42 -20.35 31.05 12.60
C ARG A 42 -20.97 32.40 12.97
N SER A 43 -21.03 33.35 12.03
CA SER A 43 -21.67 34.65 12.22
C SER A 43 -23.18 34.52 12.45
N ALA A 44 -23.84 33.58 11.76
CA ALA A 44 -25.25 33.29 11.98
C ALA A 44 -25.54 32.77 13.40
N LYS A 45 -24.60 32.04 14.01
CA LYS A 45 -24.74 31.50 15.37
C LYS A 45 -24.50 32.55 16.47
N VAL A 46 -23.71 33.58 16.20
CA VAL A 46 -23.39 34.67 17.16
C VAL A 46 -24.52 35.68 17.28
N ASN A 47 -25.31 35.88 16.22
CA ASN A 47 -26.41 36.85 16.21
C ASN A 47 -27.72 36.34 16.84
N GLY A 48 -27.70 35.22 17.58
CA GLY A 48 -28.80 34.77 18.43
C GLY A 48 -30.17 34.66 17.75
N THR A 49 -30.20 34.59 16.42
CA THR A 49 -31.43 34.57 15.64
C THR A 49 -31.87 33.11 15.54
N GLU A 50 -32.51 32.63 16.60
CA GLU A 50 -33.21 31.33 16.68
C GLU A 50 -34.41 31.21 15.72
N ASN A 51 -34.49 32.06 14.70
CA ASN A 51 -35.36 31.79 13.57
C ASN A 51 -34.57 30.92 12.61
N ALA A 52 -34.66 29.61 12.83
CA ALA A 52 -34.24 28.56 11.91
C ALA A 52 -35.01 28.67 10.58
N ARG A 53 -34.73 29.72 9.80
CA ARG A 53 -35.00 29.73 8.37
C ARG A 53 -33.99 28.76 7.78
N THR A 54 -34.42 27.51 7.68
CA THR A 54 -33.89 26.54 6.74
C THR A 54 -33.66 27.28 5.43
N PHE A 55 -32.40 27.49 5.06
CA PHE A 55 -32.02 28.10 3.79
C PHE A 55 -32.46 27.15 2.68
N GLN A 56 -33.74 27.23 2.30
CA GLN A 56 -34.26 26.68 1.06
C GLN A 56 -33.73 27.58 -0.05
N GLY A 57 -32.54 27.26 -0.55
CA GLY A 57 -32.14 27.74 -1.86
C GLY A 57 -33.21 27.29 -2.89
N PRO A 58 -33.42 28.05 -3.97
CA PRO A 58 -34.50 27.84 -4.95
C PRO A 58 -34.35 26.56 -5.80
N LEU A 59 -33.45 25.64 -5.44
CA LEU A 59 -33.33 24.31 -6.02
C LEU A 59 -33.66 23.30 -4.92
N GLY A 60 -34.91 22.84 -4.93
CA GLY A 60 -35.52 22.06 -3.87
C GLY A 60 -34.84 20.73 -3.53
N GLY A 61 -34.83 20.42 -2.25
CA GLY A 61 -35.43 19.17 -1.78
C GLY A 61 -34.62 17.88 -1.81
N THR A 62 -33.31 17.88 -2.11
CA THR A 62 -32.51 16.67 -1.85
C THR A 62 -31.99 16.69 -0.41
N LYS A 63 -32.49 15.76 0.42
CA LYS A 63 -31.89 15.42 1.72
C LYS A 63 -30.46 14.94 1.46
N THR A 64 -29.49 15.85 1.52
CA THR A 64 -28.07 15.58 1.32
C THR A 64 -27.52 14.71 2.44
N ARG A 65 -27.68 13.39 2.30
CA ARG A 65 -26.73 12.38 2.80
C ARG A 65 -25.50 12.45 1.89
N GLY A 66 -24.33 12.98 2.22
CA GLY A 66 -23.84 13.83 3.29
C GLY A 66 -22.50 14.41 2.79
N PRO A 67 -21.99 15.51 3.38
CA PRO A 67 -20.73 16.16 3.00
C PRO A 67 -19.48 15.26 3.08
N ILE A 68 -19.62 14.03 3.58
CA ILE A 68 -18.57 13.03 3.76
C ILE A 68 -18.03 12.53 2.40
N LEU A 69 -18.88 12.32 1.40
CA LEU A 69 -18.44 11.77 0.11
C LEU A 69 -17.57 12.76 -0.68
N LEU A 70 -17.91 14.05 -0.60
CA LEU A 70 -17.11 15.12 -1.22
C LEU A 70 -15.78 15.36 -0.49
N LEU A 71 -15.78 15.24 0.85
CA LEU A 71 -14.54 15.30 1.64
C LEU A 71 -13.61 14.13 1.33
N ALA A 72 -14.17 12.92 1.21
CA ALA A 72 -13.41 11.72 0.85
C ALA A 72 -12.85 11.82 -0.59
N GLY A 73 -13.65 12.34 -1.53
CA GLY A 73 -13.22 12.52 -2.92
C GLY A 73 -12.06 13.51 -3.06
N SER A 74 -12.12 14.67 -2.37
CA SER A 74 -11.03 15.65 -2.42
C SER A 74 -9.76 15.16 -1.72
N ALA A 75 -9.90 14.44 -0.60
CA ALA A 75 -8.78 13.79 0.06
C ALA A 75 -8.11 12.72 -0.83
N ALA A 76 -8.92 11.89 -1.52
CA ALA A 76 -8.43 10.87 -2.44
C ALA A 76 -7.64 11.51 -3.59
N LEU A 77 -8.17 12.54 -4.24
CA LEU A 77 -7.46 13.25 -5.32
C LEU A 77 -6.16 13.88 -4.85
N ASN A 78 -6.17 14.58 -3.71
CA ASN A 78 -4.96 15.18 -3.13
C ASN A 78 -3.90 14.13 -2.80
N SER A 79 -4.31 12.99 -2.23
CA SER A 79 -3.40 11.88 -1.94
C SER A 79 -2.86 11.23 -3.22
N GLY A 80 -3.69 11.12 -4.26
CA GLY A 80 -3.32 10.56 -5.56
C GLY A 80 -2.23 11.37 -6.25
N PHE A 81 -2.31 12.71 -6.23
CA PHE A 81 -1.26 13.57 -6.80
C PHE A 81 0.07 13.46 -6.04
N ILE A 82 0.02 13.45 -4.70
CA ILE A 82 1.23 13.32 -3.88
C ILE A 82 1.86 11.93 -4.11
N ALA A 83 1.06 10.87 -4.15
CA ALA A 83 1.52 9.52 -4.44
C ALA A 83 2.12 9.44 -5.86
N PHE A 84 1.44 9.99 -6.87
CA PHE A 84 1.93 10.01 -8.24
C PHE A 84 3.27 10.74 -8.36
N GLY A 85 3.41 11.92 -7.74
CA GLY A 85 4.67 12.66 -7.72
C GLY A 85 5.79 11.88 -7.04
N PHE A 86 5.48 11.26 -5.89
CA PHE A 86 6.42 10.42 -5.16
C PHE A 86 6.88 9.20 -5.98
N PHE A 87 5.95 8.42 -6.54
CA PHE A 87 6.27 7.23 -7.33
C PHE A 87 6.98 7.58 -8.63
N SER A 88 6.56 8.64 -9.33
CA SER A 88 7.21 9.08 -10.57
C SER A 88 8.64 9.54 -10.31
N LEU A 89 8.87 10.31 -9.24
CA LEU A 89 10.21 10.75 -8.85
C LEU A 89 11.09 9.57 -8.45
N ARG A 90 10.54 8.65 -7.65
CA ARG A 90 11.25 7.45 -7.22
C ARG A 90 11.65 6.58 -8.40
N GLU A 91 10.71 6.27 -9.29
CA GLU A 91 10.93 5.31 -10.37
C GLU A 91 11.76 5.89 -11.51
N TYR A 92 11.53 7.16 -11.86
CA TYR A 92 12.12 7.74 -13.06
C TYR A 92 13.44 8.47 -12.83
N LEU A 93 13.65 9.01 -11.62
CA LEU A 93 14.86 9.77 -11.29
C LEU A 93 15.78 8.99 -10.34
N ILE A 94 15.22 8.34 -9.33
CA ILE A 94 16.02 7.77 -8.24
C ILE A 94 16.42 6.33 -8.54
N SER A 95 15.49 5.47 -8.98
CA SER A 95 15.78 4.07 -9.33
C SER A 95 16.93 3.92 -10.34
N PRO A 96 16.97 4.63 -11.50
CA PRO A 96 18.07 4.47 -12.44
C PRO A 96 19.39 5.05 -11.94
N THR A 97 19.38 6.15 -11.18
CA THR A 97 20.61 6.75 -10.64
C THR A 97 21.23 5.86 -9.57
N LEU A 98 20.41 5.27 -8.71
CA LEU A 98 20.89 4.34 -7.70
C LEU A 98 21.29 2.98 -8.26
N GLN A 99 20.62 2.47 -9.29
CA GLN A 99 21.05 1.25 -9.96
C GLN A 99 22.41 1.43 -10.63
N GLY A 100 22.65 2.59 -11.26
CA GLY A 100 23.98 2.91 -11.81
C GLY A 100 25.08 2.97 -10.75
N LEU A 101 24.79 3.56 -9.58
CA LEU A 101 25.72 3.62 -8.44
C LEU A 101 25.91 2.25 -7.74
N ARG A 102 24.87 1.42 -7.69
CA ARG A 102 24.95 0.07 -7.09
C ARG A 102 25.63 -0.92 -8.01
N ALA A 103 25.44 -0.85 -9.32
CA ALA A 103 26.09 -1.75 -10.28
C ALA A 103 27.62 -1.70 -10.17
N THR A 104 28.18 -0.54 -9.85
CA THR A 104 29.63 -0.38 -9.61
C THR A 104 30.09 -0.93 -8.26
N SER A 105 29.18 -1.21 -7.34
CA SER A 105 29.48 -1.67 -5.97
C SER A 105 29.10 -3.14 -5.71
N GLU A 106 28.21 -3.71 -6.52
CA GLU A 106 27.64 -5.06 -6.35
C GLU A 106 28.59 -6.18 -6.78
N ASP A 107 29.51 -5.93 -7.72
CA ASP A 107 30.50 -6.93 -8.17
C ASP A 107 31.41 -7.42 -7.03
N PHE A 108 31.53 -6.66 -5.92
CA PHE A 108 32.30 -7.04 -4.74
C PHE A 108 31.45 -7.57 -3.56
N ARG A 109 30.11 -7.57 -3.66
CA ARG A 109 29.22 -7.76 -2.50
C ARG A 109 28.19 -8.89 -2.63
N ALA A 110 28.10 -9.54 -3.79
CA ALA A 110 27.12 -10.58 -4.08
C ALA A 110 27.12 -11.77 -3.08
N ASP A 111 28.24 -12.05 -2.41
CA ASP A 111 28.37 -13.26 -1.58
C ASP A 111 27.81 -13.15 -0.16
N ARG A 112 27.45 -11.96 0.36
CA ARG A 112 26.91 -11.81 1.73
C ARG A 112 25.85 -10.74 1.86
N VAL A 113 24.65 -11.01 1.34
CA VAL A 113 23.46 -10.22 1.67
C VAL A 113 23.18 -10.35 3.17
N THR A 114 23.60 -9.35 3.93
CA THR A 114 23.43 -9.31 5.38
C THR A 114 21.99 -8.90 5.69
N TRP A 115 21.36 -9.49 6.71
CA TRP A 115 20.00 -9.14 7.13
C TRP A 115 19.79 -7.64 7.42
N SER A 116 20.85 -6.93 7.82
CA SER A 116 20.83 -5.47 7.97
C SER A 116 20.63 -4.74 6.65
N ASP A 117 21.20 -5.25 5.57
CA ASP A 117 21.12 -4.64 4.23
C ASP A 117 19.70 -4.77 3.66
N LEU A 118 19.05 -5.92 3.91
CA LEU A 118 17.63 -6.14 3.61
C LEU A 118 16.70 -5.13 4.33
N ARG A 119 17.02 -4.73 5.57
CA ARG A 119 16.22 -3.73 6.31
C ARG A 119 16.38 -2.32 5.76
N MET A 120 17.58 -1.97 5.28
CA MET A 120 17.89 -0.64 4.75
C MET A 120 17.60 -0.49 3.25
N LYS A 121 17.25 -1.59 2.57
CA LYS A 121 16.93 -1.58 1.14
C LYS A 121 15.85 -0.55 0.81
N ASN A 122 16.20 0.39 -0.09
CA ASN A 122 15.36 1.49 -0.59
C ASN A 122 14.91 2.55 0.44
N VAL A 123 15.39 2.51 1.68
CA VAL A 123 15.01 3.50 2.71
C VAL A 123 15.56 4.88 2.35
N ILE A 124 16.84 4.95 1.95
CA ILE A 124 17.50 6.19 1.54
C ILE A 124 16.81 6.80 0.32
N ASP A 125 16.52 5.98 -0.68
CA ASP A 125 15.89 6.37 -1.94
C ASP A 125 14.52 7.01 -1.69
N SER A 126 13.74 6.37 -0.82
CA SER A 126 12.42 6.85 -0.40
C SER A 126 12.52 8.13 0.44
N SER A 127 13.56 8.25 1.28
CA SER A 127 13.84 9.46 2.06
C SER A 127 14.14 10.67 1.16
N ILE A 128 15.01 10.49 0.17
CA ILE A 128 15.37 11.54 -0.78
C ILE A 128 14.16 11.93 -1.62
N ALA A 129 13.41 10.96 -2.14
CA ALA A 129 12.18 11.23 -2.90
C ALA A 129 11.16 12.01 -2.05
N GLY A 130 10.93 11.55 -0.82
CA GLY A 130 10.04 12.19 0.14
C GLY A 130 10.49 13.61 0.46
N ALA A 131 11.79 13.82 0.67
CA ALA A 131 12.36 15.13 0.93
C ALA A 131 12.17 16.10 -0.25
N MET A 132 12.39 15.65 -1.48
CA MET A 132 12.17 16.48 -2.67
C MET A 132 10.69 16.86 -2.85
N VAL A 133 9.78 15.89 -2.70
CA VAL A 133 8.33 16.13 -2.80
C VAL A 133 7.87 17.06 -1.67
N GLY A 134 8.30 16.81 -0.43
CA GLY A 134 7.98 17.64 0.72
C GLY A 134 8.52 19.06 0.61
N ALA A 135 9.74 19.22 0.08
CA ALA A 135 10.31 20.52 -0.22
C ALA A 135 9.46 21.28 -1.23
N ALA A 136 9.06 20.64 -2.34
CA ALA A 136 8.24 21.26 -3.38
C ALA A 136 6.86 21.67 -2.86
N ILE A 137 6.18 20.80 -2.11
CA ILE A 137 4.86 21.09 -1.52
C ILE A 137 4.96 22.27 -0.54
N ASN A 138 5.99 22.30 0.31
CA ASN A 138 6.12 23.36 1.30
C ASN A 138 6.65 24.67 0.68
N ALA A 139 7.46 24.59 -0.39
CA ALA A 139 7.84 25.74 -1.22
C ALA A 139 6.61 26.42 -1.81
N PHE A 140 5.67 25.62 -2.33
CA PHE A 140 4.44 26.14 -2.91
C PHE A 140 3.57 26.86 -1.88
N LYS A 141 3.49 26.34 -0.64
CA LYS A 141 2.61 26.90 0.41
C LYS A 141 3.21 28.08 1.16
N ARG A 142 4.52 28.08 1.40
CA ARG A 142 5.22 29.02 2.30
C ARG A 142 6.39 29.75 1.62
N GLY A 143 6.57 29.59 0.31
CA GLY A 143 7.72 30.09 -0.43
C GLY A 143 9.00 29.31 -0.13
N ALA A 144 10.13 29.79 -0.68
CA ALA A 144 11.44 29.14 -0.56
C ALA A 144 11.86 28.90 0.91
N ALA A 145 11.46 29.77 1.84
CA ALA A 145 11.72 29.60 3.27
C ALA A 145 11.09 28.33 3.89
N GLY A 146 10.03 27.79 3.27
CA GLY A 146 9.39 26.55 3.71
C GLY A 146 10.09 25.26 3.26
N MET A 147 10.96 25.33 2.26
CA MET A 147 11.62 24.15 1.67
C MET A 147 12.31 23.24 2.68
N PRO A 148 13.20 23.72 3.58
CA PRO A 148 13.96 22.83 4.46
C PRO A 148 13.07 22.07 5.44
N ALA A 149 12.06 22.74 6.02
CA ALA A 149 11.13 22.10 6.93
C ALA A 149 10.27 21.03 6.23
N GLY A 150 9.86 21.29 4.97
CA GLY A 150 9.11 20.33 4.16
C GLY A 150 9.95 19.11 3.78
N ALA A 151 11.21 19.34 3.40
CA ALA A 151 12.14 18.29 3.05
C ALA A 151 12.39 17.33 4.21
N ILE A 152 12.74 17.86 5.38
CA ILE A 152 13.09 17.06 6.56
C ILE A 152 11.89 16.23 7.03
N THR A 153 10.73 16.87 7.17
CA THR A 153 9.53 16.19 7.70
C THR A 153 9.06 15.07 6.76
N ALA A 154 8.98 15.32 5.47
CA ALA A 154 8.55 14.32 4.49
C ALA A 154 9.60 13.21 4.29
N GLY A 155 10.89 13.53 4.31
CA GLY A 155 11.97 12.54 4.24
C GLY A 155 11.95 11.57 5.42
N ILE A 156 11.80 12.09 6.65
CA ILE A 156 11.69 11.26 7.86
C ILE A 156 10.42 10.40 7.81
N ALA A 157 9.27 10.99 7.47
CA ALA A 157 8.01 10.26 7.37
C ALA A 157 8.11 9.12 6.36
N CYS A 158 8.67 9.39 5.17
CA CYS A 158 8.83 8.37 4.14
C CYS A 158 9.83 7.28 4.53
N SER A 159 10.91 7.64 5.23
CA SER A 159 11.88 6.66 5.76
C SER A 159 11.22 5.70 6.74
N LEU A 160 10.39 6.23 7.65
CA LEU A 160 9.69 5.43 8.66
C LEU A 160 8.72 4.45 8.01
N VAL A 161 7.92 4.92 7.04
CA VAL A 161 6.99 4.05 6.28
C VAL A 161 7.76 2.93 5.58
N GLN A 162 8.90 3.25 4.95
CA GLN A 162 9.70 2.25 4.24
C GLN A 162 10.30 1.21 5.19
N VAL A 163 10.75 1.61 6.38
CA VAL A 163 11.21 0.68 7.43
C VAL A 163 10.09 -0.26 7.86
N ILE A 164 8.87 0.27 8.05
CA ILE A 164 7.69 -0.55 8.43
C ILE A 164 7.39 -1.58 7.33
N VAL A 165 7.37 -1.18 6.06
CA VAL A 165 7.12 -2.08 4.92
C VAL A 165 8.23 -3.13 4.82
N ASN A 166 9.49 -2.75 5.02
CA ASN A 166 10.62 -3.67 4.97
C ASN A 166 10.54 -4.72 6.10
N GLU A 167 10.21 -4.31 7.33
CA GLU A 167 9.98 -5.24 8.44
C GLU A 167 8.79 -6.16 8.18
N ALA A 168 7.69 -5.65 7.61
CA ALA A 168 6.54 -6.48 7.23
C ALA A 168 6.91 -7.55 6.18
N ASN A 169 7.74 -7.19 5.20
CA ASN A 169 8.24 -8.14 4.20
C ASN A 169 9.16 -9.20 4.82
N ILE A 170 10.04 -8.81 5.75
CA ILE A 170 10.88 -9.76 6.49
C ILE A 170 10.02 -10.71 7.31
N GLN A 171 8.95 -10.22 7.95
CA GLN A 171 8.02 -11.07 8.70
C GLN A 171 7.30 -12.06 7.78
N ARG A 172 6.88 -11.64 6.59
CA ARG A 172 6.28 -12.54 5.61
C ARG A 172 7.24 -13.65 5.18
N VAL A 173 8.49 -13.30 4.88
CA VAL A 173 9.51 -14.29 4.51
C VAL A 173 9.78 -15.25 5.67
N LYS A 174 9.93 -14.73 6.89
CA LYS A 174 10.11 -15.56 8.09
C LYS A 174 8.92 -16.48 8.34
N TYR A 175 7.70 -15.99 8.15
CA TYR A 175 6.51 -16.80 8.32
C TYR A 175 6.45 -17.90 7.26
N ALA A 176 6.70 -17.57 6.00
CA ALA A 176 6.76 -18.55 4.91
C ALA A 176 7.85 -19.61 5.11
N SER A 177 9.03 -19.24 5.64
CA SER A 177 10.11 -20.18 5.93
C SER A 177 9.89 -20.99 7.21
N SER A 178 9.02 -20.53 8.12
CA SER A 178 8.73 -21.22 9.38
C SER A 178 7.60 -22.25 9.24
N LEU A 179 6.94 -22.33 8.08
CA LEU A 179 5.99 -23.42 7.83
C LEU A 179 6.77 -24.74 7.63
N PRO A 180 6.64 -25.73 8.53
CA PRO A 180 7.44 -26.97 8.52
C PRO A 180 7.15 -27.94 7.36
N GLY A 181 6.46 -27.49 6.30
CA GLY A 181 6.24 -28.24 5.06
C GLY A 181 6.76 -27.51 3.81
N ALA A 182 7.23 -26.27 3.94
CA ALA A 182 7.90 -25.56 2.85
C ALA A 182 9.37 -26.01 2.80
N ILE A 183 9.59 -27.29 2.51
CA ILE A 183 10.81 -27.74 1.87
C ILE A 183 10.79 -27.07 0.50
N ILE A 184 11.26 -25.82 0.45
CA ILE A 184 11.77 -25.23 -0.77
C ILE A 184 12.94 -26.14 -1.12
N THR A 185 12.71 -27.12 -1.99
CA THR A 185 13.78 -27.69 -2.80
C THR A 185 14.41 -26.48 -3.48
N PRO A 186 15.63 -26.04 -3.12
CA PRO A 186 16.32 -25.13 -4.00
C PRO A 186 16.48 -25.93 -5.28
N SER A 187 15.75 -25.55 -6.33
CA SER A 187 16.04 -26.02 -7.68
C SER A 187 17.36 -25.38 -8.09
N ARG A 188 18.44 -25.89 -7.48
CA ARG A 188 19.81 -25.74 -7.93
C ARG A 188 20.00 -26.91 -8.88
N GLN A 189 19.63 -26.69 -10.15
CA GLN A 189 20.35 -27.33 -11.22
C GLN A 189 21.83 -26.94 -11.04
N ASP A 190 22.60 -27.84 -10.42
CA ASP A 190 23.71 -28.52 -11.09
C ASP A 190 24.65 -29.17 -10.06
N GLY A 191 24.79 -30.50 -10.19
CA GLY A 191 26.01 -31.26 -9.91
C GLY A 191 26.29 -31.72 -8.48
N SER A 192 25.94 -32.99 -8.19
CA SER A 192 26.71 -33.99 -7.42
C SER A 192 27.54 -33.50 -6.20
N THR A 193 27.28 -33.94 -4.97
CA THR A 193 27.67 -35.28 -4.48
C THR A 193 27.03 -35.54 -3.10
N GLU A 194 26.56 -36.77 -2.90
CA GLU A 194 26.06 -37.37 -1.66
C GLU A 194 26.93 -37.11 -0.41
N SER A 195 26.29 -36.77 0.72
CA SER A 195 26.18 -37.70 1.88
C SER A 195 25.63 -37.04 3.16
N HIS A 196 24.77 -37.82 3.83
CA HIS A 196 24.41 -37.82 5.25
C HIS A 196 23.36 -36.83 5.85
N PRO A 197 22.20 -37.35 6.33
CA PRO A 197 21.28 -36.61 7.17
C PRO A 197 21.61 -36.82 8.66
N THR A 198 21.94 -35.75 9.37
CA THR A 198 21.97 -35.74 10.85
C THR A 198 20.80 -34.89 11.34
N HIS A 199 19.84 -35.54 12.00
CA HIS A 199 18.74 -34.93 12.73
C HIS A 199 19.27 -33.91 13.76
N GLN A 200 19.08 -32.61 13.50
CA GLN A 200 19.22 -31.57 14.52
C GLN A 200 17.85 -31.17 15.05
N SER A 201 17.63 -31.47 16.33
CA SER A 201 16.48 -31.05 17.13
C SER A 201 16.43 -29.52 17.21
N VAL A 202 15.43 -28.90 16.60
CA VAL A 202 15.19 -27.47 16.69
C VAL A 202 14.64 -27.16 18.09
N SER A 203 15.49 -26.56 18.92
CA SER A 203 15.13 -26.08 20.26
C SER A 203 14.16 -24.90 20.16
N GLU A 204 13.00 -25.06 20.79
CA GLU A 204 11.86 -24.16 20.83
C GLU A 204 12.18 -22.88 21.64
N ALA A 205 12.81 -21.90 20.99
CA ALA A 205 13.09 -20.62 21.61
C ALA A 205 11.82 -19.74 21.68
N LYS A 206 11.28 -19.55 22.89
CA LYS A 206 10.14 -18.65 23.18
C LYS A 206 10.35 -17.28 22.50
N PRO A 207 9.44 -16.84 21.61
CA PRO A 207 9.61 -15.60 20.87
C PRO A 207 9.56 -14.39 21.81
N LYS A 208 10.61 -13.57 21.78
CA LYS A 208 10.65 -12.28 22.47
C LYS A 208 9.60 -11.37 21.84
N LYS A 209 8.68 -10.85 22.66
CA LYS A 209 7.58 -9.96 22.25
C LYS A 209 8.14 -8.80 21.42
N SER A 210 7.78 -8.78 20.13
CA SER A 210 8.30 -7.81 19.17
C SER A 210 7.67 -6.45 19.43
N PHE A 211 8.45 -5.38 19.34
CA PHE A 211 8.00 -3.99 19.49
C PHE A 211 6.78 -3.66 18.60
N LEU A 212 6.65 -4.38 17.49
CA LEU A 212 5.49 -4.33 16.58
C LEU A 212 4.18 -4.76 17.23
N ASP A 213 4.18 -5.73 18.15
CA ASP A 213 2.97 -6.11 18.91
C ASP A 213 2.47 -4.95 19.77
N HIS A 214 3.37 -4.08 20.23
CA HIS A 214 3.01 -2.90 21.00
C HIS A 214 2.41 -1.80 20.11
N ALA A 215 2.97 -1.58 18.92
CA ALA A 215 2.44 -0.64 17.93
C ALA A 215 1.08 -1.08 17.38
N LEU A 216 0.89 -2.37 17.06
CA LEU A 216 -0.37 -2.92 16.56
C LEU A 216 -1.47 -2.85 17.62
N ARG A 217 -1.13 -3.07 18.90
CA ARG A 217 -2.05 -2.85 20.02
C ARG A 217 -2.53 -1.41 20.13
N MET A 218 -1.66 -0.42 19.81
CA MET A 218 -2.04 0.98 19.84
C MET A 218 -3.03 1.37 18.72
N ILE A 219 -3.02 0.64 17.60
CA ILE A 219 -3.95 0.83 16.47
C ILE A 219 -5.24 0.00 16.67
N GLY A 220 -5.38 -0.72 17.79
CA GLY A 220 -6.54 -1.57 18.07
C GLY A 220 -6.56 -2.87 17.28
N VAL A 221 -5.49 -3.19 16.55
CA VAL A 221 -5.33 -4.46 15.84
C VAL A 221 -4.73 -5.46 16.83
N SER A 222 -5.60 -6.16 17.56
CA SER A 222 -5.15 -7.28 18.38
C SER A 222 -4.75 -8.44 17.47
N ARG A 223 -3.51 -8.94 17.62
CA ARG A 223 -3.12 -10.22 17.02
C ARG A 223 -4.07 -11.29 17.56
N ALA A 224 -4.72 -12.04 16.67
CA ALA A 224 -5.46 -13.22 17.06
C ALA A 224 -4.52 -14.13 17.83
N THR A 225 -4.95 -14.62 18.99
CA THR A 225 -4.14 -15.57 19.77
C THR A 225 -3.90 -16.83 18.94
N ASP A 226 -2.79 -17.54 19.16
CA ASP A 226 -2.49 -18.76 18.41
C ASP A 226 -3.65 -19.76 18.48
N GLU A 227 -4.36 -19.80 19.62
CA GLU A 227 -5.57 -20.59 19.81
C GLU A 227 -6.74 -20.12 18.92
N GLU A 228 -7.00 -18.81 18.84
CA GLU A 228 -8.02 -18.26 17.91
C GLU A 228 -7.65 -18.52 16.44
N TYR A 229 -6.36 -18.49 16.11
CA TYR A 229 -5.89 -18.79 14.77
C TYR A 229 -6.09 -20.27 14.44
N LEU A 230 -5.78 -21.17 15.38
CA LEU A 230 -6.07 -22.60 15.24
C LEU A 230 -7.56 -22.88 15.12
N GLN A 231 -8.40 -22.19 15.88
CA GLN A 231 -9.86 -22.30 15.73
C GLN A 231 -10.32 -21.82 14.34
N LYS A 232 -9.81 -20.69 13.84
CA LYS A 232 -10.12 -20.21 12.48
C LYS A 232 -9.68 -21.20 11.41
N LEU A 233 -8.51 -21.82 11.54
CA LEU A 233 -8.05 -22.85 10.62
C LEU A 233 -8.92 -24.10 10.65
N LYS A 234 -9.37 -24.55 11.82
CA LYS A 234 -10.31 -25.68 11.95
C LYS A 234 -11.64 -25.38 11.25
N VAL A 235 -12.20 -24.18 11.47
CA VAL A 235 -13.43 -23.74 10.81
C VAL A 235 -13.26 -23.65 9.29
N GLN A 236 -12.11 -23.15 8.80
CA GLN A 236 -11.82 -23.13 7.36
C GLN A 236 -11.68 -24.54 6.79
N ARG A 237 -11.01 -25.45 7.50
CA ARG A 237 -10.91 -26.86 7.11
C ARG A 237 -12.28 -27.52 7.02
N GLU A 238 -13.14 -27.35 8.03
CA GLU A 238 -14.50 -27.89 8.03
C GLU A 238 -15.35 -27.33 6.88
N ARG A 239 -15.24 -26.02 6.61
CA ARG A 239 -15.93 -25.40 5.47
C ARG A 239 -15.49 -25.98 4.13
N LEU A 240 -14.18 -26.23 3.95
CA LEU A 240 -13.66 -26.82 2.73
C LEU A 240 -14.06 -28.30 2.59
N LEU A 241 -13.99 -29.07 3.68
CA LEU A 241 -14.44 -30.46 3.69
C LEU A 241 -15.93 -30.57 3.34
N ARG A 242 -16.77 -29.67 3.88
CA ARG A 242 -18.18 -29.60 3.52
C ARG A 242 -18.39 -29.32 2.03
N ARG A 243 -17.55 -28.45 1.44
CA ARG A 243 -17.66 -28.12 0.02
C ARG A 243 -17.22 -29.29 -0.87
N ILE A 244 -16.26 -30.10 -0.43
CA ILE A 244 -15.84 -31.32 -1.13
C ILE A 244 -16.98 -32.35 -1.10
N ASP A 245 -17.58 -32.59 0.07
CA ASP A 245 -18.69 -33.53 0.24
C ASP A 245 -19.92 -33.13 -0.61
N GLU A 246 -20.22 -31.83 -0.70
CA GLU A 246 -21.26 -31.32 -1.61
C GLU A 246 -20.95 -31.63 -3.09
N LEU A 247 -19.70 -31.43 -3.52
CA LEU A 247 -19.28 -31.68 -4.90
C LEU A 247 -19.25 -33.19 -5.23
N GLU A 248 -18.81 -34.05 -4.31
CA GLU A 248 -18.82 -35.51 -4.48
C GLU A 248 -20.27 -36.04 -4.61
N LYS A 249 -21.21 -35.42 -3.90
CA LYS A 249 -22.62 -35.76 -4.02
C LYS A 249 -23.20 -35.36 -5.39
N GLU A 250 -22.92 -34.14 -5.85
CA GLU A 250 -23.35 -33.66 -7.19
C GLU A 250 -22.79 -34.55 -8.31
N GLU A 251 -21.54 -35.01 -8.19
CA GLU A 251 -20.91 -35.92 -9.14
C GLU A 251 -21.59 -37.31 -9.15
N SER A 252 -21.95 -37.84 -7.96
CA SER A 252 -22.65 -39.13 -7.85
C SER A 252 -24.07 -39.12 -8.44
N GLU A 253 -24.79 -38.00 -8.30
CA GLU A 253 -26.14 -37.82 -8.87
C GLU A 253 -26.07 -37.72 -10.40
N THR A 254 -25.12 -36.93 -10.92
CA THR A 254 -24.88 -36.79 -12.36
C THR A 254 -24.50 -38.14 -13.01
N PHE A 255 -23.60 -38.90 -12.38
CA PHE A 255 -23.19 -40.22 -12.88
C PHE A 255 -24.34 -41.24 -12.90
N SER A 256 -25.26 -41.13 -11.93
CA SER A 256 -26.44 -42.00 -11.88
C SER A 256 -27.46 -41.66 -12.97
N GLU A 257 -27.68 -40.37 -13.26
CA GLU A 257 -28.58 -39.93 -14.33
C GLU A 257 -28.08 -40.36 -15.73
N ASP A 258 -26.78 -40.24 -15.98
CA ASP A 258 -26.15 -40.67 -17.24
C ASP A 258 -26.33 -42.18 -17.47
N SER A 259 -26.14 -43.01 -16.43
CA SER A 259 -26.29 -44.46 -16.53
C SER A 259 -27.72 -44.93 -16.84
N ILE A 260 -28.74 -44.19 -16.41
CA ILE A 260 -30.16 -44.49 -16.70
C ILE A 260 -30.53 -44.05 -18.13
N SER A 261 -29.86 -43.01 -18.65
CA SER A 261 -30.12 -42.52 -20.00
C SER A 261 -29.59 -43.46 -21.08
N GLU A 262 -28.41 -44.08 -20.88
CA GLU A 262 -27.83 -45.01 -21.86
C GLU A 262 -28.70 -46.27 -22.07
N ASP A 263 -29.31 -46.81 -21.01
CA ASP A 263 -30.12 -48.03 -21.07
C ASP A 263 -31.43 -47.83 -21.87
N LYS A 264 -32.00 -46.61 -21.84
CA LYS A 264 -33.22 -46.29 -22.61
C LYS A 264 -32.99 -46.14 -24.11
N THR A 265 -31.78 -45.81 -24.54
CA THR A 265 -31.45 -45.67 -25.96
C THR A 265 -31.22 -47.00 -26.68
N ASN A 266 -31.01 -48.09 -25.93
CA ASN A 266 -30.73 -49.41 -26.49
C ASN A 266 -31.93 -50.38 -26.48
N SER A 267 -33.12 -49.95 -26.04
CA SER A 267 -34.39 -50.69 -26.19
C SER A 267 -35.26 -50.07 -27.28
#